data_AF-A0AA43RYM7-F1
#
_entry.id   AF-A0AA43RYM7-F1
#
_cell.length_a   1.000
_cell.length_b   1.000
_cell.length_c   1.000
_cell.angle_alpha   90.00
_cell.angle_beta   90.00
_cell.angle_gamma   90.00
#
_symmetry.space_group_name_H-M   'P 1'
#
loop_
_entity.id
_entity.type
_entity.pdbx_description
1 polymer ?
#
loop_
_entity_poly.entity_id
_entity_poly.type
_entity_poly.pdbx_seq_one_letter_code
_entity_poly.pdbx_strand_id
1 'polypeptide(L)'
;MEDKLTTLRSEIEGNLSRSGYSLASFAKVSGLNRGSLSAILHGNPPKPVSLGQLDTLTEALGYPEGWFYPLYVDECFSEEKVSRRRVEPFLIRCAISGRKQCVDEIINRMMEYQKPLDIIYSVAEKLFACGKIQESKPFYKIIVEHEQDSYSERMAISQYRIFKALGTVADMEDMLRAVIAFEPFRGRLPEHLQLEGLLKLANVCFSLHRWSDMEKYADELRGLASGIYREQLRKKAGRRSEGLQLLRPLVLYYAQGHLMKATSLAKQGKYGEAITFTDMYADLSWFEMLDEEGLRLVDAFKSFAVGNRYTLELLKGNSAVLPEYMAYLADYPAEVLAGLVSILEAANRFGFSVDHVLERFSREMAGFDRFKDYINIDRIYRLGYQLAVYYLERGQAQLGVNSILQCLKTAVKLNSARDMIECIALFEANRGQATGQQLQRYSELIQGLVAKKDSAEEGRPLSGVTERSF
;
A
#
# COMPACT_ATOMS: atom_id res chain seq x y z
N MET A 1 53.71 4.82 1.29
CA MET A 1 53.30 4.89 2.71
C MET A 1 51.90 4.33 2.73
N GLU A 2 51.79 3.04 3.04
CA GLU A 2 50.52 2.29 3.06
C GLU A 2 49.54 2.98 4.01
N ASP A 3 48.37 3.34 3.51
CA ASP A 3 47.25 3.72 4.36
C ASP A 3 46.93 2.50 5.23
N LYS A 4 47.18 2.58 6.53
CA LYS A 4 46.78 1.53 7.47
C LYS A 4 45.26 1.47 7.44
N LEU A 5 44.69 0.47 6.77
CA LEU A 5 43.27 0.15 6.82
C LEU A 5 42.83 0.03 8.28
N THR A 6 42.06 1.00 8.76
CA THR A 6 41.51 1.01 10.12
C THR A 6 40.57 -0.18 10.26
N THR A 7 40.98 -1.17 11.06
CA THR A 7 40.13 -2.33 11.36
C THR A 7 39.18 -2.02 12.51
N LEU A 8 38.05 -2.74 12.58
CA LEU A 8 37.12 -2.66 13.69
C LEU A 8 37.82 -2.78 15.06
N ARG A 9 38.77 -3.71 15.19
CA ARG A 9 39.49 -3.98 16.43
C ARG A 9 40.43 -2.85 16.82
N SER A 10 41.23 -2.35 15.86
CA SER A 10 42.13 -1.23 16.11
C SER A 10 41.38 0.04 16.48
N GLU A 11 40.19 0.26 15.92
CA GLU A 11 39.35 1.40 16.28
C GLU A 11 38.79 1.25 17.70
N ILE A 12 38.29 0.07 18.07
CA ILE A 12 37.81 -0.18 19.44
C ILE A 12 38.95 -0.02 20.46
N GLU A 13 40.14 -0.58 20.20
CA GLU A 13 41.32 -0.44 21.06
C GLU A 13 41.78 1.02 21.20
N GLY A 14 41.75 1.77 20.09
CA GLY A 14 42.05 3.20 20.09
C GLY A 14 41.09 3.98 20.99
N ASN A 15 39.79 3.69 20.90
CA ASN A 15 38.77 4.32 21.73
C ASN A 15 38.90 3.93 23.21
N LEU A 16 39.17 2.67 23.52
CA LEU A 16 39.43 2.22 24.89
C LEU A 16 40.60 2.97 25.53
N SER A 17 41.69 3.14 24.78
CA SER A 17 42.89 3.84 25.24
C SER A 17 42.63 5.33 25.48
N ARG A 18 41.89 6.00 24.56
CA ARG A 18 41.51 7.42 24.70
C ARG A 18 40.57 7.67 25.88
N SER A 19 39.68 6.73 26.16
CA SER A 19 38.75 6.81 27.29
C SER A 19 39.37 6.37 28.62
N GLY A 20 40.65 5.97 28.64
CA GLY A 20 41.36 5.56 29.86
C GLY A 20 40.87 4.22 30.45
N TYR A 21 40.19 3.40 29.64
CA TYR A 21 39.67 2.12 30.10
C TYR A 21 40.73 1.01 30.02
N SER A 22 40.90 0.27 31.12
CA SER A 22 41.56 -1.04 31.09
C SER A 22 40.57 -2.11 30.59
N LEU A 23 41.07 -3.22 30.04
CA LEU A 23 40.21 -4.34 29.62
C LEU A 23 39.32 -4.85 30.75
N ALA A 24 39.80 -4.82 31.99
CA ALA A 24 39.05 -5.27 33.17
C ALA A 24 37.96 -4.26 33.59
N SER A 25 38.27 -2.96 33.58
CA SER A 25 37.27 -1.93 33.90
C SER A 25 36.21 -1.83 32.81
N PHE A 26 36.59 -1.97 31.54
CA PHE A 26 35.64 -1.95 30.43
C PHE A 26 34.75 -3.19 30.35
N ALA A 27 35.26 -4.39 30.71
CA ALA A 27 34.43 -5.58 30.86
C ALA A 27 33.28 -5.35 31.85
N LYS A 28 33.54 -4.61 32.94
CA LYS A 28 32.52 -4.26 33.93
C LYS A 28 31.51 -3.25 33.39
N VAL A 29 31.95 -2.26 32.61
CA VAL A 29 31.09 -1.21 32.03
C VAL A 29 30.22 -1.77 30.91
N SER A 30 30.79 -2.57 30.01
CA SER A 30 30.08 -3.19 28.89
C SER A 30 29.25 -4.41 29.29
N GLY A 31 29.44 -4.98 30.49
CA GLY A 31 28.77 -6.23 30.87
C GLY A 31 29.26 -7.47 30.11
N LEU A 32 30.28 -7.34 29.25
CA LEU A 32 30.89 -8.46 28.53
C LEU A 32 31.93 -9.18 29.39
N ASN A 33 32.02 -10.50 29.26
CA ASN A 33 33.05 -11.28 29.95
C ASN A 33 34.45 -10.83 29.49
N ARG A 34 35.35 -10.56 30.44
CA ARG A 34 36.75 -10.16 30.18
C ARG A 34 37.49 -11.11 29.24
N GLY A 35 37.28 -12.42 29.38
CA GLY A 35 37.86 -13.43 28.48
C GLY A 35 37.34 -13.32 27.05
N SER A 36 36.03 -13.04 26.89
CA SER A 36 35.44 -12.78 25.57
C SER A 36 36.00 -11.52 24.92
N LEU A 37 36.14 -10.42 25.68
CA LEU A 37 36.77 -9.18 25.19
C LEU A 37 38.22 -9.40 24.78
N SER A 38 39.00 -10.11 25.60
CA SER A 38 40.40 -10.43 25.28
C SER A 38 40.51 -11.28 24.01
N ALA A 39 39.61 -12.26 23.84
CA ALA A 39 39.60 -13.11 22.65
C ALA A 39 39.19 -12.34 21.38
N ILE A 40 38.32 -11.34 21.52
CA ILE A 40 37.87 -10.48 20.42
C ILE A 40 38.99 -9.55 19.95
N LEU A 41 39.66 -8.85 20.88
CA LEU A 41 40.63 -7.82 20.58
C LEU A 41 42.03 -8.40 20.32
N HIS A 42 42.50 -9.29 21.21
CA HIS A 42 43.88 -9.78 21.22
C HIS A 42 44.01 -11.28 20.85
N GLY A 43 42.93 -11.94 20.42
CA GLY A 43 42.99 -13.36 20.04
C GLY A 43 43.79 -13.62 18.76
N ASN A 44 44.36 -14.83 18.61
CA ASN A 44 45.04 -15.25 17.38
C ASN A 44 44.62 -16.68 16.95
N PRO A 45 43.81 -16.86 15.88
CA PRO A 45 43.14 -15.78 15.15
C PRO A 45 42.08 -15.07 16.02
N PRO A 46 41.78 -13.79 15.76
CA PRO A 46 40.83 -13.04 16.57
C PRO A 46 39.44 -13.67 16.56
N LYS A 47 38.78 -13.70 17.72
CA LYS A 47 37.40 -14.16 17.80
C LYS A 47 36.50 -13.16 17.06
N PRO A 48 35.61 -13.63 16.17
CA PRO A 48 34.70 -12.73 15.49
C PRO A 48 33.69 -12.09 16.45
N VAL A 49 33.38 -10.83 16.20
CA VAL A 49 32.42 -10.06 17.02
C VAL A 49 31.00 -10.36 16.53
N SER A 50 30.08 -10.69 17.43
CA SER A 50 28.65 -10.76 17.08
C SER A 50 28.03 -9.36 17.08
N LEU A 51 26.99 -9.14 16.28
CA LEU A 51 26.33 -7.82 16.20
C LEU A 51 25.84 -7.32 17.56
N GLY A 52 25.27 -8.20 18.39
CA GLY A 52 24.85 -7.83 19.75
C GLY A 52 26.02 -7.39 20.63
N GLN A 53 27.16 -8.07 20.54
CA GLN A 53 28.38 -7.63 21.24
C GLN A 53 28.87 -6.28 20.72
N LEU A 54 28.78 -6.02 19.41
CA LEU A 54 29.16 -4.73 18.84
C LEU A 54 28.28 -3.60 19.39
N ASP A 55 26.97 -3.81 19.44
CA ASP A 55 26.03 -2.81 19.98
C ASP A 55 26.35 -2.52 21.46
N THR A 56 26.60 -3.56 22.27
CA THR A 56 27.01 -3.41 23.68
C THR A 56 28.33 -2.65 23.84
N LEU A 57 29.32 -2.92 22.97
CA LEU A 57 30.59 -2.20 22.95
C LEU A 57 30.39 -0.72 22.59
N THR A 58 29.53 -0.46 21.60
CA THR A 58 29.21 0.90 21.11
C THR A 58 28.58 1.73 22.22
N GLU A 59 27.59 1.16 22.92
CA GLU A 59 26.90 1.79 24.03
C GLU A 59 27.85 2.06 25.21
N ALA A 60 28.67 1.09 25.58
CA ALA A 60 29.64 1.21 26.68
C ALA A 60 30.71 2.30 26.43
N LEU A 61 30.99 2.60 25.16
CA LEU A 61 31.89 3.68 24.76
C LEU A 61 31.17 5.04 24.64
N GLY A 62 29.85 5.08 24.86
CA GLY A 62 29.05 6.31 24.79
C GLY A 62 28.70 6.76 23.37
N TYR A 63 28.81 5.87 22.38
CA TYR A 63 28.48 6.18 20.99
C TYR A 63 27.04 5.78 20.63
N PRO A 64 26.41 6.46 19.65
CA PRO A 64 25.08 6.08 19.17
C PRO A 64 25.10 4.73 18.43
N GLU A 65 23.97 4.03 18.44
CA GLU A 65 23.78 2.76 17.72
C GLU A 65 24.17 2.92 16.24
N GLY A 66 24.96 1.95 15.75
CA GLY A 66 25.44 1.93 14.38
C GLY A 66 26.74 2.66 14.12
N TRP A 67 27.38 3.27 15.14
CA TRP A 67 28.66 3.96 14.99
C TRP A 67 29.74 3.08 14.35
N PHE A 68 29.88 1.83 14.79
CA PHE A 68 30.88 0.90 14.26
C PHE A 68 30.40 0.04 13.08
N TYR A 69 29.19 0.26 12.56
CA TYR A 69 28.63 -0.57 11.48
C TYR A 69 29.45 -0.55 10.18
N PRO A 70 30.00 0.60 9.72
CA PRO A 70 30.87 0.61 8.54
C PRO A 70 32.07 -0.35 8.68
N LEU A 71 32.65 -0.45 9.87
CA LEU A 71 33.79 -1.34 10.13
C LEU A 71 33.37 -2.80 10.37
N TYR A 72 32.09 -3.07 10.63
CA TYR A 72 31.57 -4.42 10.85
C TYR A 72 31.31 -5.18 9.54
N VAL A 73 31.30 -4.49 8.40
CA VAL A 73 31.14 -5.10 7.07
C VAL A 73 32.18 -6.21 6.87
N ASP A 74 33.44 -5.97 7.21
CA ASP A 74 34.51 -6.96 7.05
C ASP A 74 34.31 -8.22 7.89
N GLU A 75 33.70 -8.10 9.07
CA GLU A 75 33.42 -9.26 9.94
C GLU A 75 32.36 -10.21 9.36
N CYS A 76 31.62 -9.77 8.34
CA CYS A 76 30.61 -10.56 7.66
C CYS A 76 31.18 -11.51 6.59
N PHE A 77 32.40 -11.26 6.13
CA PHE A 77 33.05 -12.00 5.05
C PHE A 77 34.27 -12.77 5.56
N SER A 78 34.57 -13.87 4.89
CA SER A 78 35.82 -14.61 4.98
C SER A 78 36.32 -14.86 3.56
N GLU A 79 37.60 -15.18 3.36
CA GLU A 79 38.25 -15.26 2.04
C GLU A 79 37.44 -16.02 0.98
N GLU A 80 36.68 -17.05 1.37
CA GLU A 80 35.90 -17.87 0.43
C GLU A 80 34.38 -17.87 0.68
N LYS A 81 33.89 -17.30 1.79
CA LYS A 81 32.49 -17.51 2.23
C LYS A 81 31.88 -16.30 2.92
N VAL A 82 30.58 -16.12 2.66
CA VAL A 82 29.71 -15.17 3.36
C VAL A 82 29.11 -15.82 4.61
N SER A 83 29.27 -15.19 5.78
CA SER A 83 28.68 -15.70 7.01
C SER A 83 27.20 -15.30 7.12
N ARG A 84 26.30 -16.17 6.63
CA ARG A 84 24.83 -15.95 6.71
C ARG A 84 24.36 -15.59 8.13
N ARG A 85 24.96 -16.19 9.16
CA ARG A 85 24.64 -15.93 10.57
C ARG A 85 24.95 -14.51 11.04
N ARG A 86 25.85 -13.78 10.36
CA ARG A 86 26.20 -12.39 10.68
C ARG A 86 25.56 -11.41 9.71
N VAL A 87 25.61 -11.72 8.43
CA VAL A 87 25.06 -10.88 7.36
C VAL A 87 23.56 -10.67 7.53
N GLU A 88 22.77 -11.72 7.77
CA GLU A 88 21.32 -11.54 7.83
C GLU A 88 20.88 -10.64 9.00
N PRO A 89 21.29 -10.87 10.26
CA PRO A 89 20.95 -9.95 11.35
C PRO A 89 21.46 -8.54 11.11
N PHE A 90 22.64 -8.40 10.51
CA PHE A 90 23.25 -7.10 10.26
C PHE A 90 22.52 -6.30 9.17
N LEU A 91 22.19 -6.93 8.04
CA LEU A 91 21.38 -6.30 6.99
C LEU A 91 20.00 -5.90 7.50
N ILE A 92 19.34 -6.75 8.29
CA ILE A 92 18.04 -6.44 8.91
C ILE A 92 18.16 -5.21 9.82
N ARG A 93 19.18 -5.17 10.68
CA ARG A 93 19.43 -4.06 11.60
C ARG A 93 19.74 -2.76 10.84
N CYS A 94 20.64 -2.82 9.85
CA CYS A 94 20.97 -1.66 9.02
C CYS A 94 19.76 -1.13 8.25
N ALA A 95 18.91 -2.02 7.72
CA ALA A 95 17.69 -1.63 7.01
C ALA A 95 16.69 -0.90 7.94
N ILE A 96 16.48 -1.43 9.15
CA ILE A 96 15.57 -0.83 10.15
C ILE A 96 16.11 0.51 10.67
N SER A 97 17.42 0.60 10.91
CA SER A 97 18.07 1.80 11.45
C SER A 97 18.44 2.83 10.36
N GLY A 98 18.01 2.63 9.11
CA GLY A 98 18.23 3.57 8.01
C GLY A 98 19.69 3.70 7.54
N ARG A 99 20.55 2.72 7.85
CA ARG A 99 21.98 2.70 7.50
C ARG A 99 22.19 2.18 6.08
N LYS A 100 21.66 2.90 5.09
CA LYS A 100 21.65 2.48 3.68
C LYS A 100 23.04 2.19 3.11
N GLN A 101 24.05 2.99 3.44
CA GLN A 101 25.42 2.79 2.96
C GLN A 101 25.99 1.41 3.32
N CYS A 102 25.79 0.97 4.57
CA CYS A 102 26.23 -0.37 5.01
C CYS A 102 25.47 -1.49 4.30
N VAL A 103 24.18 -1.27 3.98
CA VAL A 103 23.37 -2.23 3.19
C VAL A 103 23.94 -2.34 1.78
N ASP A 104 24.13 -1.22 1.10
CA ASP A 104 24.63 -1.17 -0.28
C ASP A 104 26.03 -1.80 -0.38
N GLU A 105 26.92 -1.50 0.57
CA GLU A 105 28.28 -2.07 0.63
C GLU A 105 28.28 -3.59 0.77
N ILE A 106 27.47 -4.13 1.69
CA ILE A 106 27.34 -5.57 1.86
C ILE A 106 26.76 -6.23 0.63
N ILE A 107 25.70 -5.66 0.05
CA ILE A 107 25.05 -6.23 -1.11
C ILE A 107 26.04 -6.29 -2.27
N ASN A 108 26.73 -5.18 -2.58
CA ASN A 108 27.71 -5.13 -3.66
C ASN A 108 28.82 -6.19 -3.47
N ARG A 109 29.38 -6.32 -2.26
CA ARG A 109 30.41 -7.32 -1.98
C ARG A 109 29.86 -8.74 -2.02
N MET A 110 28.62 -8.97 -1.55
CA MET A 110 28.00 -10.30 -1.60
C MET A 110 27.77 -10.79 -3.01
N MET A 111 27.53 -9.90 -3.98
CA MET A 111 27.29 -10.28 -5.38
C MET A 111 28.47 -11.02 -6.01
N GLU A 112 29.67 -10.93 -5.43
CA GLU A 112 30.87 -11.66 -5.86
C GLU A 112 30.91 -13.13 -5.40
N TYR A 113 30.03 -13.52 -4.46
CA TYR A 113 30.01 -14.87 -3.86
C TYR A 113 28.92 -15.76 -4.45
N GLN A 114 28.94 -17.05 -4.12
CA GLN A 114 27.91 -17.99 -4.56
C GLN A 114 26.56 -17.75 -3.86
N LYS A 115 25.47 -17.77 -4.64
CA LYS A 115 24.07 -17.69 -4.19
C LYS A 115 23.74 -16.47 -3.31
N PRO A 116 24.11 -15.23 -3.70
CA PRO A 116 23.83 -14.03 -2.91
C PRO A 116 22.33 -13.79 -2.75
N LEU A 117 21.55 -14.12 -3.79
CA LEU A 117 20.10 -13.93 -3.83
C LEU A 117 19.36 -14.75 -2.76
N ASP A 118 19.87 -15.91 -2.35
CA ASP A 118 19.23 -16.71 -1.29
C ASP A 118 19.27 -16.00 0.07
N ILE A 119 20.38 -15.32 0.37
CA ILE A 119 20.54 -14.54 1.60
C ILE A 119 19.71 -13.26 1.53
N ILE A 120 19.76 -12.56 0.39
CA ILE A 120 18.99 -11.32 0.17
C ILE A 120 17.49 -11.60 0.29
N TYR A 121 17.00 -12.68 -0.33
CA TYR A 121 15.60 -13.08 -0.25
C TYR A 121 15.19 -13.46 1.18
N SER A 122 16.06 -14.17 1.91
CA SER A 122 15.84 -14.50 3.32
C SER A 122 15.74 -13.25 4.21
N VAL A 123 16.59 -12.24 3.98
CA VAL A 123 16.50 -10.94 4.67
C VAL A 123 15.19 -10.23 4.33
N ALA A 124 14.80 -10.22 3.05
CA ALA A 124 13.56 -9.61 2.59
C ALA A 124 12.33 -10.23 3.28
N GLU A 125 12.21 -11.56 3.28
CA GLU A 125 11.08 -12.26 3.93
C GLU A 125 11.08 -12.06 5.45
N LYS A 126 12.24 -12.01 6.11
CA LYS A 126 12.32 -11.72 7.56
C LYS A 126 11.86 -10.29 7.89
N LEU A 127 12.31 -9.29 7.12
CA LEU A 127 11.84 -7.91 7.28
C LEU A 127 10.33 -7.83 7.06
N PHE A 128 9.83 -8.47 6.01
CA PHE A 128 8.41 -8.49 5.69
C PHE A 128 7.57 -9.16 6.79
N ALA A 129 8.00 -10.33 7.28
CA ALA A 129 7.32 -11.06 8.35
C ALA A 129 7.27 -10.27 9.67
N CYS A 130 8.30 -9.46 9.96
CA CYS A 130 8.33 -8.55 11.11
C CYS A 130 7.55 -7.24 10.89
N GLY A 131 6.79 -7.11 9.79
CA GLY A 131 5.99 -5.91 9.48
C GLY A 131 6.78 -4.73 8.93
N LYS A 132 8.08 -4.89 8.65
CA LYS A 132 8.96 -3.87 8.06
C LYS A 132 8.85 -3.88 6.53
N ILE A 133 7.64 -3.61 6.05
CA ILE A 133 7.25 -3.77 4.65
C ILE A 133 8.05 -2.82 3.74
N GLN A 134 8.21 -1.55 4.13
CA GLN A 134 8.94 -0.57 3.31
C GLN A 134 10.44 -0.87 3.27
N GLU A 135 11.01 -1.29 4.39
CA GLU A 135 12.41 -1.66 4.53
C GLU A 135 12.74 -2.96 3.78
N SER A 136 11.76 -3.86 3.61
CA SER A 136 11.93 -5.08 2.81
C SER A 136 11.97 -4.83 1.29
N LYS A 137 11.31 -3.76 0.83
CA LYS A 137 11.10 -3.47 -0.61
C LYS A 137 12.40 -3.39 -1.43
N PRO A 138 13.49 -2.71 -0.99
CA PRO A 138 14.75 -2.68 -1.72
C PRO A 138 15.36 -4.06 -1.94
N PHE A 139 15.27 -4.96 -0.96
CA PHE A 139 15.80 -6.32 -1.09
C PHE A 139 15.02 -7.12 -2.13
N TYR A 140 13.69 -7.02 -2.18
CA TYR A 140 12.91 -7.66 -3.23
C TYR A 140 13.21 -7.09 -4.62
N LYS A 141 13.49 -5.79 -4.75
CA LYS A 141 13.88 -5.19 -6.04
C LYS A 141 15.15 -5.83 -6.58
N ILE A 142 16.13 -6.07 -5.72
CA ILE A 142 17.38 -6.75 -6.10
C ILE A 142 17.09 -8.18 -6.59
N ILE A 143 16.16 -8.90 -5.93
CA ILE A 143 15.74 -10.22 -6.44
C ILE A 143 15.13 -10.10 -7.84
N VAL A 144 14.23 -9.13 -8.06
CA VAL A 144 13.60 -8.91 -9.36
C VAL A 144 14.62 -8.53 -10.45
N GLU A 145 15.65 -7.77 -10.10
CA GLU A 145 16.68 -7.31 -11.04
C GLU A 145 17.67 -8.41 -11.45
N HIS A 146 17.96 -9.36 -10.55
CA HIS A 146 19.04 -10.34 -10.74
C HIS A 146 18.56 -11.79 -10.92
N GLU A 147 17.32 -12.12 -10.58
CA GLU A 147 16.77 -13.47 -10.76
C GLU A 147 16.48 -13.72 -12.25
N GLN A 148 17.21 -14.68 -12.84
CA GLN A 148 17.13 -14.97 -14.27
C GLN A 148 15.87 -15.75 -14.65
N ASP A 149 15.34 -16.57 -13.73
CA ASP A 149 14.15 -17.36 -13.98
C ASP A 149 12.88 -16.55 -13.69
N SER A 150 12.29 -16.00 -14.74
CA SER A 150 11.01 -15.29 -14.66
C SER A 150 9.84 -16.17 -14.19
N TYR A 151 9.94 -17.51 -14.28
CA TYR A 151 8.92 -18.46 -13.84
C TYR A 151 9.09 -18.90 -12.39
N SER A 152 10.18 -18.49 -11.73
CA SER A 152 10.44 -18.82 -10.33
C SER A 152 9.33 -18.31 -9.40
N GLU A 153 8.88 -19.16 -8.48
CA GLU A 153 7.96 -18.78 -7.41
C GLU A 153 8.52 -17.61 -6.59
N ARG A 154 9.84 -17.59 -6.37
CA ARG A 154 10.55 -16.51 -5.68
C ARG A 154 10.39 -15.17 -6.39
N MET A 155 10.47 -15.17 -7.73
CA MET A 155 10.24 -13.97 -8.55
C MET A 155 8.81 -13.47 -8.38
N ALA A 156 7.82 -14.37 -8.49
CA ALA A 156 6.42 -14.01 -8.35
C ALA A 156 6.09 -13.45 -6.95
N ILE A 157 6.59 -14.08 -5.89
CA ILE A 157 6.44 -13.61 -4.52
C ILE A 157 7.10 -12.23 -4.36
N SER A 158 8.33 -12.05 -4.87
CA SER A 158 9.04 -10.76 -4.76
C SER A 158 8.27 -9.62 -5.42
N GLN A 159 7.75 -9.84 -6.63
CA GLN A 159 6.90 -8.86 -7.33
C GLN A 159 5.63 -8.54 -6.53
N TYR A 160 4.97 -9.55 -5.98
CA TYR A 160 3.81 -9.35 -5.11
C TYR A 160 4.16 -8.55 -3.85
N ARG A 161 5.30 -8.81 -3.22
CA ARG A 161 5.74 -8.11 -2.00
C ARG A 161 6.05 -6.64 -2.28
N ILE A 162 6.67 -6.34 -3.42
CA ILE A 162 6.87 -4.96 -3.90
C ILE A 162 5.52 -4.27 -4.14
N PHE A 163 4.58 -4.95 -4.81
CA PHE A 163 3.23 -4.44 -5.05
C PHE A 163 2.46 -4.21 -3.74
N LYS A 164 2.61 -5.11 -2.76
CA LYS A 164 2.03 -4.98 -1.43
C LYS A 164 2.59 -3.79 -0.65
N ALA A 165 3.86 -3.44 -0.87
CA ALA A 165 4.51 -2.27 -0.30
C ALA A 165 4.06 -0.94 -0.94
N LEU A 166 3.12 -0.94 -1.89
CA LEU A 166 2.50 0.28 -2.38
C LEU A 166 1.81 1.01 -1.20
N GLY A 167 2.29 2.22 -0.90
CA GLY A 167 1.81 3.03 0.22
C GLY A 167 0.36 3.49 0.05
N THR A 168 -0.25 3.94 1.15
CA THR A 168 -1.64 4.44 1.17
C THR A 168 -1.84 5.77 0.44
N VAL A 169 -0.75 6.48 0.13
CA VAL A 169 -0.74 7.80 -0.53
C VAL A 169 0.07 7.75 -1.85
N ALA A 170 0.16 6.57 -2.48
CA ALA A 170 0.76 6.50 -3.82
C ALA A 170 -0.10 7.32 -4.80
N ASP A 171 0.54 8.04 -5.73
CA ASP A 171 -0.18 8.72 -6.80
C ASP A 171 -0.64 7.72 -7.88
N MET A 172 -1.52 8.17 -8.78
CA MET A 172 -2.07 7.32 -9.84
C MET A 172 -1.00 6.74 -10.78
N GLU A 173 0.10 7.46 -11.03
CA GLU A 173 1.14 7.00 -11.94
C GLU A 173 1.93 5.83 -11.33
N ASP A 174 2.32 5.97 -10.06
CA ASP A 174 2.99 4.92 -9.31
C ASP A 174 2.10 3.69 -9.10
N MET A 175 0.80 3.90 -8.84
CA MET A 175 -0.18 2.82 -8.79
C MET A 175 -0.24 2.05 -10.12
N LEU A 176 -0.28 2.76 -11.25
CA LEU A 176 -0.33 2.14 -12.58
C LEU A 176 0.95 1.34 -12.88
N ARG A 177 2.13 1.92 -12.61
CA ARG A 177 3.41 1.21 -12.77
C ARG A 177 3.46 -0.06 -11.94
N ALA A 178 2.96 -0.01 -10.71
CA ALA A 178 2.93 -1.16 -9.82
C ALA A 178 2.01 -2.28 -10.33
N VAL A 179 0.85 -1.94 -10.91
CA VAL A 179 -0.04 -2.91 -11.57
C VAL A 179 0.65 -3.55 -12.76
N ILE A 180 1.24 -2.76 -13.65
CA ILE A 180 1.93 -3.26 -14.86
C ILE A 180 3.08 -4.21 -14.49
N ALA A 181 3.83 -3.89 -13.44
CA ALA A 181 4.95 -4.72 -12.99
C ALA A 181 4.50 -6.06 -12.40
N PHE A 182 3.42 -6.08 -11.60
CA PHE A 182 2.98 -7.28 -10.89
C PHE A 182 2.00 -8.16 -11.68
N GLU A 183 1.12 -7.57 -12.51
CA GLU A 183 0.06 -8.29 -13.23
C GLU A 183 0.55 -9.58 -13.92
N PRO A 184 1.69 -9.62 -14.65
CA PRO A 184 2.16 -10.82 -15.34
C PRO A 184 2.47 -12.00 -14.41
N PHE A 185 2.76 -11.74 -13.14
CA PHE A 185 3.19 -12.74 -12.16
C PHE A 185 2.06 -13.26 -11.27
N ARG A 186 0.89 -12.61 -11.26
CA ARG A 186 -0.22 -12.93 -10.34
C ARG A 186 -0.64 -14.41 -10.37
N GLY A 187 -0.62 -15.03 -11.55
CA GLY A 187 -1.01 -16.44 -11.75
C GLY A 187 0.05 -17.46 -11.34
N ARG A 188 1.26 -17.00 -10.98
CA ARG A 188 2.40 -17.84 -10.57
C ARG A 188 2.59 -17.86 -9.05
N LEU A 189 1.73 -17.13 -8.32
CA LEU A 189 1.74 -17.13 -6.87
C LEU A 189 1.15 -18.43 -6.32
N PRO A 190 1.62 -18.88 -5.15
CA PRO A 190 0.88 -19.84 -4.33
C PRO A 190 -0.58 -19.38 -4.13
N GLU A 191 -1.55 -20.29 -4.13
CA GLU A 191 -2.99 -19.96 -4.10
C GLU A 191 -3.38 -18.96 -3.00
N HIS A 192 -2.84 -19.13 -1.79
CA HIS A 192 -3.10 -18.24 -0.65
C HIS A 192 -2.61 -16.80 -0.90
N LEU A 193 -1.51 -16.62 -1.65
CA LEU A 193 -1.03 -15.30 -2.08
C LEU A 193 -1.71 -14.81 -3.34
N GLN A 194 -2.15 -15.70 -4.23
CA GLN A 194 -2.88 -15.35 -5.43
C GLN A 194 -4.22 -14.67 -5.09
N LEU A 195 -4.96 -15.19 -4.10
CA LEU A 195 -6.17 -14.55 -3.57
C LEU A 195 -5.91 -13.12 -3.10
N GLU A 196 -4.84 -12.90 -2.33
CA GLU A 196 -4.44 -11.56 -1.87
C GLU A 196 -4.00 -10.65 -3.01
N GLY A 197 -3.24 -11.19 -3.96
CA GLY A 197 -2.74 -10.48 -5.13
C GLY A 197 -3.89 -9.96 -6.00
N LEU A 198 -4.86 -10.84 -6.30
CA LEU A 198 -6.05 -10.49 -7.08
C LEU A 198 -6.92 -9.45 -6.37
N LEU A 199 -7.14 -9.61 -5.06
CA LEU A 199 -7.89 -8.63 -4.28
C LEU A 199 -7.21 -7.26 -4.30
N LYS A 200 -5.88 -7.21 -4.13
CA LYS A 200 -5.15 -5.93 -4.16
C LYS A 200 -5.10 -5.33 -5.56
N LEU A 201 -4.95 -6.14 -6.62
CA LEU A 201 -5.05 -5.68 -8.01
C LEU A 201 -6.40 -5.02 -8.29
N ALA A 202 -7.51 -5.69 -7.92
CA ALA A 202 -8.85 -5.13 -8.10
C ALA A 202 -9.04 -3.81 -7.35
N ASN A 203 -8.56 -3.70 -6.11
CA ASN A 203 -8.60 -2.46 -5.34
C ASN A 203 -7.76 -1.33 -5.96
N VAL A 204 -6.56 -1.62 -6.46
CA VAL A 204 -5.73 -0.61 -7.12
C VAL A 204 -6.36 -0.19 -8.45
N CYS A 205 -6.95 -1.11 -9.21
CA CYS A 205 -7.69 -0.79 -10.42
C CYS A 205 -8.95 0.05 -10.15
N PHE A 206 -9.62 -0.15 -9.02
CA PHE A 206 -10.70 0.73 -8.57
C PHE A 206 -10.21 2.17 -8.38
N SER A 207 -9.09 2.35 -7.67
CA SER A 207 -8.45 3.65 -7.46
C SER A 207 -8.00 4.31 -8.77
N LEU A 208 -7.54 3.52 -9.74
CA LEU A 208 -7.14 3.98 -11.07
C LEU A 208 -8.33 4.20 -12.05
N HIS A 209 -9.56 3.92 -11.60
CA HIS A 209 -10.76 3.96 -12.44
C HIS A 209 -10.70 3.03 -13.67
N ARG A 210 -9.92 1.95 -13.58
CA ARG A 210 -9.79 0.91 -14.60
C ARG A 210 -10.84 -0.18 -14.34
N TRP A 211 -12.09 0.14 -14.63
CA TRP A 211 -13.24 -0.71 -14.29
C TRP A 211 -13.20 -2.08 -14.98
N SER A 212 -12.79 -2.13 -16.24
CA SER A 212 -12.68 -3.38 -16.99
C SER A 212 -11.60 -4.32 -16.42
N ASP A 213 -10.49 -3.77 -15.92
CA ASP A 213 -9.45 -4.55 -15.28
C ASP A 213 -9.83 -5.00 -13.87
N MET A 214 -10.49 -4.12 -13.11
CA MET A 214 -11.10 -4.48 -11.83
C MET A 214 -12.08 -5.65 -12.02
N GLU A 215 -12.91 -5.60 -13.06
CA GLU A 215 -13.86 -6.67 -13.41
C GLU A 215 -13.15 -7.99 -13.70
N LYS A 216 -12.10 -7.97 -14.53
CA LYS A 216 -11.26 -9.13 -14.84
C LYS A 216 -10.68 -9.76 -13.57
N TYR A 217 -10.07 -8.98 -12.69
CA TYR A 217 -9.48 -9.50 -11.46
C TYR A 217 -10.52 -9.99 -10.46
N ALA A 218 -11.70 -9.35 -10.42
CA ALA A 218 -12.82 -9.83 -9.61
C ALA A 218 -13.31 -11.20 -10.11
N ASP A 219 -13.40 -11.42 -11.41
CA ASP A 219 -13.77 -12.72 -11.98
C ASP A 219 -12.71 -13.80 -11.69
N GLU A 220 -11.42 -13.48 -11.83
CA GLU A 220 -10.33 -14.37 -11.44
C GLU A 220 -10.39 -14.73 -9.94
N LEU A 221 -10.63 -13.74 -9.06
CA LEU A 221 -10.74 -13.93 -7.61
C LEU A 221 -11.93 -14.84 -7.24
N ARG A 222 -13.10 -14.60 -7.85
CA ARG A 222 -14.30 -15.43 -7.65
C ARG A 222 -14.08 -16.86 -8.10
N GLY A 223 -13.45 -17.04 -9.27
CA GLY A 223 -13.12 -18.35 -9.82
C GLY A 223 -12.19 -19.13 -8.91
N LEU A 224 -11.12 -18.50 -8.44
CA LEU A 224 -10.15 -19.10 -7.54
C LEU A 224 -10.78 -19.45 -6.18
N ALA A 225 -11.49 -18.51 -5.55
CA ALA A 225 -12.13 -18.75 -4.26
C ALA A 225 -13.16 -19.90 -4.33
N SER A 226 -13.95 -19.95 -5.40
CA SER A 226 -14.93 -21.03 -5.64
C SER A 226 -14.25 -22.38 -5.95
N GLY A 227 -13.08 -22.36 -6.60
CA GLY A 227 -12.25 -23.54 -6.83
C GLY A 227 -11.75 -24.14 -5.50
N ILE A 228 -11.10 -23.31 -4.69
CA ILE A 228 -10.59 -23.69 -3.37
C ILE A 228 -11.71 -24.20 -2.46
N TYR A 229 -12.87 -23.53 -2.45
CA TYR A 229 -14.02 -23.94 -1.63
C TYR A 229 -14.48 -25.37 -1.99
N ARG A 230 -14.67 -25.65 -3.29
CA ARG A 230 -15.07 -26.97 -3.78
C ARG A 230 -14.03 -28.05 -3.46
N GLU A 231 -12.75 -27.72 -3.56
CA GLU A 231 -11.68 -28.64 -3.21
C GLU A 231 -11.67 -28.97 -1.71
N GLN A 232 -11.81 -27.96 -0.85
CA GLN A 232 -11.86 -28.15 0.59
C GLN A 232 -13.07 -28.98 1.03
N LEU A 233 -14.25 -28.76 0.44
CA LEU A 233 -15.42 -29.61 0.68
C LEU A 233 -15.17 -31.09 0.29
N ARG A 234 -14.52 -31.33 -0.85
CA ARG A 234 -14.14 -32.70 -1.27
C ARG A 234 -13.16 -33.34 -0.29
N LYS A 235 -12.16 -32.59 0.21
CA LYS A 235 -11.18 -33.08 1.20
C LYS A 235 -11.84 -33.41 2.54
N LYS A 236 -12.78 -32.58 3.01
CA LYS A 236 -13.60 -32.81 4.21
C LYS A 236 -14.41 -34.12 4.10
N ALA A 237 -15.01 -34.39 2.94
CA ALA A 237 -15.71 -35.64 2.68
C ALA A 237 -14.77 -36.87 2.62
N GLY A 238 -13.53 -36.69 2.16
CA GLY A 238 -12.54 -37.76 1.93
C GLY A 238 -11.58 -38.10 3.06
N ARG A 239 -11.74 -37.53 4.27
CA ARG A 239 -10.85 -37.74 5.45
C ARG A 239 -9.35 -37.43 5.23
N ARG A 240 -8.99 -36.53 4.31
CA ARG A 240 -7.61 -36.01 4.18
C ARG A 240 -7.52 -34.65 4.86
N SER A 241 -6.71 -34.57 5.92
CA SER A 241 -6.72 -33.48 6.91
C SER A 241 -5.51 -32.54 6.81
N GLU A 242 -5.15 -32.10 5.61
CA GLU A 242 -4.28 -30.92 5.47
C GLU A 242 -5.09 -29.83 4.75
N GLY A 243 -5.63 -28.92 5.57
CA GLY A 243 -6.32 -27.74 5.08
C GLY A 243 -5.33 -26.74 4.49
N LEU A 244 -5.69 -26.12 3.37
CA LEU A 244 -4.93 -25.00 2.82
C LEU A 244 -4.95 -23.85 3.84
N GLN A 245 -3.77 -23.46 4.33
CA GLN A 245 -3.66 -22.33 5.25
C GLN A 245 -3.80 -21.01 4.48
N LEU A 246 -5.00 -20.44 4.54
CA LEU A 246 -5.31 -19.14 3.96
C LEU A 246 -4.93 -18.02 4.92
N LEU A 247 -4.61 -16.86 4.37
CA LEU A 247 -4.28 -15.67 5.16
C LEU A 247 -5.50 -15.02 5.81
N ARG A 248 -6.69 -15.23 5.22
CA ARG A 248 -7.99 -14.76 5.70
C ARG A 248 -9.08 -15.80 5.40
N PRO A 249 -10.25 -15.73 6.06
CA PRO A 249 -11.35 -16.64 5.79
C PRO A 249 -11.74 -16.67 4.31
N LEU A 250 -11.96 -17.87 3.75
CA LEU A 250 -12.26 -18.02 2.31
C LEU A 250 -13.51 -17.26 1.87
N VAL A 251 -14.52 -17.19 2.75
CA VAL A 251 -15.77 -16.44 2.52
C VAL A 251 -15.51 -14.97 2.21
N LEU A 252 -14.45 -14.37 2.77
CA LEU A 252 -14.06 -13.00 2.48
C LEU A 252 -13.74 -12.82 1.00
N TYR A 253 -12.87 -13.67 0.45
CA TYR A 253 -12.45 -13.55 -0.95
C TYR A 253 -13.60 -13.83 -1.90
N TYR A 254 -14.46 -14.79 -1.57
CA TYR A 254 -15.67 -15.08 -2.34
C TYR A 254 -16.59 -13.86 -2.41
N ALA A 255 -16.93 -13.30 -1.25
CA ALA A 255 -17.84 -12.17 -1.14
C ALA A 255 -17.25 -10.88 -1.73
N GLN A 256 -15.97 -10.58 -1.44
CA GLN A 256 -15.25 -9.46 -2.05
C GLN A 256 -15.19 -9.58 -3.58
N GLY A 257 -14.96 -10.77 -4.12
CA GLY A 257 -14.94 -10.99 -5.56
C GLY A 257 -16.26 -10.59 -6.22
N HIS A 258 -17.40 -11.02 -5.66
CA HIS A 258 -18.71 -10.63 -6.17
C HIS A 258 -19.03 -9.14 -5.93
N LEU A 259 -18.67 -8.58 -4.78
CA LEU A 259 -18.81 -7.15 -4.48
C LEU A 259 -18.04 -6.30 -5.49
N MET A 260 -16.79 -6.66 -5.79
CA MET A 260 -15.95 -5.96 -6.75
C MET A 260 -16.50 -6.06 -8.17
N LYS A 261 -17.00 -7.23 -8.56
CA LYS A 261 -17.67 -7.43 -9.86
C LYS A 261 -18.94 -6.58 -9.98
N ALA A 262 -19.79 -6.57 -8.94
CA ALA A 262 -20.97 -5.71 -8.91
C ALA A 262 -20.58 -4.23 -9.01
N THR A 263 -19.55 -3.81 -8.28
CA THR A 263 -19.04 -2.43 -8.28
C THR A 263 -18.50 -2.04 -9.65
N SER A 264 -17.71 -2.89 -10.32
CA SER A 264 -17.15 -2.61 -11.63
C SER A 264 -18.24 -2.47 -12.70
N LEU A 265 -19.27 -3.31 -12.65
CA LEU A 265 -20.43 -3.24 -13.54
C LEU A 265 -21.26 -1.97 -13.29
N ALA A 266 -21.47 -1.61 -12.03
CA ALA A 266 -22.17 -0.38 -11.65
C ALA A 266 -21.45 0.87 -12.18
N LYS A 267 -20.11 0.91 -12.07
CA LYS A 267 -19.29 2.01 -12.60
C LYS A 267 -19.25 2.06 -14.14
N GLN A 268 -19.65 0.99 -14.81
CA GLN A 268 -19.86 0.93 -16.26
C GLN A 268 -21.33 1.16 -16.67
N GLY A 269 -22.22 1.49 -15.73
CA GLY A 269 -23.65 1.72 -16.00
C GLY A 269 -24.49 0.45 -16.18
N LYS A 270 -23.91 -0.74 -15.99
CA LYS A 270 -24.58 -2.04 -16.13
C LYS A 270 -25.28 -2.44 -14.83
N TYR A 271 -26.23 -1.63 -14.38
CA TYR A 271 -26.82 -1.78 -13.04
C TYR A 271 -27.61 -3.08 -12.85
N GLY A 272 -28.30 -3.57 -13.90
CA GLY A 272 -29.04 -4.84 -13.81
C GLY A 272 -28.13 -6.03 -13.52
N GLU A 273 -27.01 -6.13 -14.23
CA GLU A 273 -26.00 -7.18 -13.98
C GLU A 273 -25.35 -6.99 -12.60
N ALA A 274 -25.09 -5.76 -12.18
CA ALA A 274 -24.54 -5.46 -10.86
C ALA A 274 -25.45 -5.94 -9.71
N ILE A 275 -26.78 -5.88 -9.88
CA ILE A 275 -27.74 -6.42 -8.91
C ILE A 275 -27.61 -7.94 -8.82
N THR A 276 -27.52 -8.64 -9.96
CA THR A 276 -27.33 -10.09 -9.99
C THR A 276 -26.09 -10.51 -9.18
N PHE A 277 -24.97 -9.79 -9.32
CA PHE A 277 -23.77 -10.08 -8.54
C PHE A 277 -23.87 -9.62 -7.08
N THR A 278 -24.69 -8.62 -6.78
CA THR A 278 -24.99 -8.21 -5.40
C THR A 278 -25.74 -9.30 -4.64
N ASP A 279 -26.70 -9.95 -5.30
CA ASP A 279 -27.47 -11.03 -4.71
C ASP A 279 -26.58 -12.26 -4.39
N MET A 280 -25.47 -12.46 -5.10
CA MET A 280 -24.53 -13.58 -4.86
C MET A 280 -23.78 -13.50 -3.52
N TYR A 281 -23.69 -12.33 -2.88
CA TYR A 281 -23.10 -12.18 -1.54
C TYR A 281 -24.09 -11.67 -0.49
N ALA A 282 -25.36 -11.47 -0.87
CA ALA A 282 -26.42 -11.03 0.04
C ALA A 282 -26.79 -12.12 1.06
N ASP A 283 -26.68 -13.39 0.67
CA ASP A 283 -26.86 -14.55 1.54
C ASP A 283 -25.70 -15.54 1.35
N LEU A 284 -24.89 -15.67 2.40
CA LEU A 284 -23.75 -16.58 2.47
C LEU A 284 -23.95 -17.64 3.56
N SER A 285 -25.19 -17.85 4.02
CA SER A 285 -25.53 -18.85 5.05
C SER A 285 -25.23 -20.29 4.63
N TRP A 286 -25.15 -20.56 3.33
CA TRP A 286 -24.78 -21.85 2.76
C TRP A 286 -23.28 -22.19 2.91
N PHE A 287 -22.44 -21.24 3.32
CA PHE A 287 -21.00 -21.43 3.42
C PHE A 287 -20.66 -22.26 4.69
N GLU A 288 -20.30 -23.54 4.54
CA GLU A 288 -20.08 -24.43 5.69
C GLU A 288 -18.82 -24.16 6.54
N MET A 289 -17.73 -23.69 5.92
CA MET A 289 -16.40 -23.64 6.55
C MET A 289 -16.16 -22.28 7.19
N LEU A 290 -17.00 -21.92 8.15
CA LEU A 290 -16.96 -20.64 8.85
C LEU A 290 -16.47 -20.82 10.29
N ASP A 291 -15.48 -20.01 10.64
CA ASP A 291 -15.12 -19.70 12.02
C ASP A 291 -15.87 -18.44 12.49
N GLU A 292 -15.60 -17.98 13.71
CA GLU A 292 -16.22 -16.76 14.26
C GLU A 292 -15.95 -15.51 13.41
N GLU A 293 -14.76 -15.41 12.79
CA GLU A 293 -14.46 -14.34 11.84
C GLU A 293 -15.31 -14.46 10.57
N GLY A 294 -15.41 -15.66 10.01
CA GLY A 294 -16.26 -15.97 8.87
C GLY A 294 -17.74 -15.62 9.10
N LEU A 295 -18.30 -15.95 10.26
CA LEU A 295 -19.69 -15.60 10.60
C LEU A 295 -19.89 -14.08 10.66
N ARG A 296 -18.97 -13.34 11.30
CA ARG A 296 -19.01 -11.86 11.31
C ARG A 296 -18.94 -11.27 9.90
N LEU A 297 -18.14 -11.87 9.03
CA LEU A 297 -18.04 -11.44 7.63
C LEU A 297 -19.36 -11.67 6.89
N VAL A 298 -20.01 -12.83 7.08
CA VAL A 298 -21.32 -13.11 6.46
C VAL A 298 -22.35 -12.04 6.84
N ASP A 299 -22.46 -11.70 8.12
CA ASP A 299 -23.38 -10.66 8.59
C ASP A 299 -23.04 -9.26 8.03
N ALA A 300 -21.75 -8.93 7.95
CA ALA A 300 -21.28 -7.68 7.35
C ALA A 300 -21.64 -7.60 5.85
N PHE A 301 -21.36 -8.65 5.07
CA PHE A 301 -21.67 -8.68 3.64
C PHE A 301 -23.16 -8.64 3.34
N LYS A 302 -23.99 -9.27 4.20
CA LYS A 302 -25.44 -9.16 4.13
C LYS A 302 -25.89 -7.71 4.27
N SER A 303 -25.32 -6.98 5.23
CA SER A 303 -25.62 -5.56 5.44
C SER A 303 -25.16 -4.70 4.26
N PHE A 304 -23.94 -4.95 3.75
CA PHE A 304 -23.43 -4.26 2.56
C PHE A 304 -24.28 -4.51 1.31
N ALA A 305 -24.80 -5.72 1.12
CA ALA A 305 -25.65 -6.03 -0.02
C ALA A 305 -26.93 -5.20 -0.01
N VAL A 306 -27.51 -4.91 1.16
CA VAL A 306 -28.68 -4.04 1.31
C VAL A 306 -28.36 -2.61 0.83
N GLY A 307 -27.30 -2.00 1.36
CA GLY A 307 -26.88 -0.65 0.97
C GLY A 307 -26.52 -0.54 -0.53
N ASN A 308 -25.82 -1.54 -1.05
CA ASN A 308 -25.46 -1.60 -2.47
C ASN A 308 -26.68 -1.77 -3.36
N ARG A 309 -27.68 -2.55 -2.93
CA ARG A 309 -28.93 -2.72 -3.67
C ARG A 309 -29.72 -1.41 -3.74
N TYR A 310 -29.82 -0.66 -2.63
CA TYR A 310 -30.41 0.68 -2.65
C TYR A 310 -29.68 1.63 -3.60
N THR A 311 -28.34 1.63 -3.56
CA THR A 311 -27.52 2.40 -4.50
C THR A 311 -27.86 2.07 -5.96
N LEU A 312 -27.91 0.78 -6.31
CA LEU A 312 -28.16 0.34 -7.68
C LEU A 312 -29.57 0.67 -8.15
N GLU A 313 -30.59 0.50 -7.30
CA GLU A 313 -31.97 0.88 -7.61
C GLU A 313 -32.11 2.39 -7.83
N LEU A 314 -31.46 3.19 -6.99
CA LEU A 314 -31.48 4.64 -7.14
C LEU A 314 -30.81 5.09 -8.44
N LEU A 315 -29.66 4.49 -8.80
CA LEU A 315 -28.95 4.78 -10.05
C LEU A 315 -29.70 4.30 -11.30
N LYS A 316 -30.64 3.35 -11.15
CA LYS A 316 -31.60 2.97 -12.19
C LYS A 316 -32.81 3.92 -12.31
N GLY A 317 -32.95 4.88 -11.40
CA GLY A 317 -34.04 5.87 -11.39
C GLY A 317 -35.20 5.52 -10.47
N ASN A 318 -35.09 4.48 -9.65
CA ASN A 318 -36.10 4.15 -8.66
C ASN A 318 -35.91 5.00 -7.40
N SER A 319 -36.42 6.23 -7.40
CA SER A 319 -36.33 7.15 -6.25
C SER A 319 -37.18 6.72 -5.05
N ALA A 320 -38.11 5.77 -5.22
CA ALA A 320 -38.98 5.30 -4.16
C ALA A 320 -38.23 4.60 -3.02
N VAL A 321 -37.00 4.12 -3.26
CA VAL A 321 -36.16 3.46 -2.24
C VAL A 321 -35.42 4.43 -1.32
N LEU A 322 -35.50 5.74 -1.59
CA LEU A 322 -34.74 6.75 -0.87
C LEU A 322 -35.04 6.78 0.65
N PRO A 323 -36.30 6.68 1.13
CA PRO A 323 -36.58 6.67 2.56
C PRO A 323 -35.92 5.49 3.29
N GLU A 324 -36.04 4.28 2.74
CA GLU A 324 -35.41 3.08 3.30
C GLU A 324 -33.88 3.17 3.23
N TYR A 325 -33.36 3.76 2.16
CA TYR A 325 -31.92 3.97 2.05
C TYR A 325 -31.40 4.94 3.11
N MET A 326 -32.12 6.04 3.38
CA MET A 326 -31.78 6.96 4.46
C MET A 326 -31.80 6.29 5.84
N ALA A 327 -32.77 5.40 6.08
CA ALA A 327 -32.81 4.62 7.32
C ALA A 327 -31.58 3.72 7.47
N TYR A 328 -31.21 3.00 6.40
CA TYR A 328 -29.97 2.22 6.36
C TYR A 328 -28.73 3.09 6.65
N LEU A 329 -28.59 4.24 5.99
CA LEU A 329 -27.42 5.11 6.21
C LEU A 329 -27.35 5.68 7.63
N ALA A 330 -28.49 5.86 8.30
CA ALA A 330 -28.52 6.27 9.71
C ALA A 330 -27.99 5.18 10.65
N ASP A 331 -28.25 3.90 10.34
CA ASP A 331 -27.77 2.76 11.12
C ASP A 331 -26.29 2.42 10.82
N TYR A 332 -25.78 2.81 9.64
CA TYR A 332 -24.41 2.55 9.20
C TYR A 332 -23.65 3.83 8.83
N PRO A 333 -23.17 4.63 9.81
CA PRO A 333 -22.48 5.90 9.56
C PRO A 333 -21.24 5.82 8.64
N ALA A 334 -20.57 4.67 8.61
CA ALA A 334 -19.42 4.43 7.72
C ALA A 334 -19.78 4.44 6.23
N GLU A 335 -21.04 4.15 5.89
CA GLU A 335 -21.54 4.09 4.51
C GLU A 335 -22.08 5.44 4.02
N VAL A 336 -22.29 6.42 4.92
CA VAL A 336 -22.90 7.72 4.60
C VAL A 336 -22.16 8.44 3.47
N LEU A 337 -20.82 8.46 3.50
CA LEU A 337 -20.04 9.13 2.45
C LEU A 337 -20.29 8.48 1.07
N ALA A 338 -20.23 7.16 0.98
CA ALA A 338 -20.46 6.45 -0.27
C ALA A 338 -21.92 6.60 -0.73
N GLY A 339 -22.87 6.52 0.21
CA GLY A 339 -24.28 6.66 -0.10
C GLY A 339 -24.67 8.04 -0.58
N LEU A 340 -24.15 9.11 0.04
CA LEU A 340 -24.40 10.49 -0.40
C LEU A 340 -23.88 10.74 -1.83
N VAL A 341 -22.75 10.17 -2.22
CA VAL A 341 -22.25 10.25 -3.61
C VAL A 341 -23.30 9.68 -4.57
N SER A 342 -23.80 8.47 -4.30
CA SER A 342 -24.78 7.82 -5.16
C SER A 342 -26.15 8.51 -5.15
N ILE A 343 -26.57 9.05 -4.00
CA ILE A 343 -27.82 9.79 -3.87
C ILE A 343 -27.79 11.06 -4.71
N LEU A 344 -26.74 11.86 -4.60
CA LEU A 344 -26.60 13.08 -5.41
C LEU A 344 -26.39 12.78 -6.89
N GLU A 345 -25.63 11.74 -7.24
CA GLU A 345 -25.48 11.29 -8.63
C GLU A 345 -26.84 10.96 -9.26
N ALA A 346 -27.68 10.20 -8.56
CA ALA A 346 -29.04 9.92 -9.01
C ALA A 346 -29.93 11.17 -9.03
N ALA A 347 -29.83 12.03 -8.01
CA ALA A 347 -30.61 13.27 -7.93
C ALA A 347 -30.34 14.21 -9.10
N ASN A 348 -29.07 14.40 -9.45
CA ASN A 348 -28.65 15.18 -10.62
C ASN A 348 -29.13 14.53 -11.92
N ARG A 349 -28.97 13.20 -12.04
CA ARG A 349 -29.36 12.47 -13.26
C ARG A 349 -30.87 12.49 -13.53
N PHE A 350 -31.69 12.38 -12.50
CA PHE A 350 -33.15 12.23 -12.62
C PHE A 350 -33.93 13.48 -12.18
N GLY A 351 -33.26 14.55 -11.75
CA GLY A 351 -33.86 15.85 -11.47
C GLY A 351 -34.70 15.93 -10.19
N PHE A 352 -34.45 15.09 -9.18
CA PHE A 352 -35.18 15.15 -7.90
C PHE A 352 -34.40 15.88 -6.80
N SER A 353 -35.11 16.39 -5.77
CA SER A 353 -34.48 17.08 -4.63
C SER A 353 -34.04 16.12 -3.56
N VAL A 354 -32.85 16.37 -3.00
CA VAL A 354 -32.28 15.66 -1.86
C VAL A 354 -31.88 16.62 -0.73
N ASP A 355 -32.46 17.84 -0.70
CA ASP A 355 -32.13 18.86 0.32
C ASP A 355 -32.35 18.31 1.74
N HIS A 356 -33.44 17.58 1.96
CA HIS A 356 -33.75 16.89 3.21
C HIS A 356 -32.71 15.82 3.60
N VAL A 357 -32.07 15.17 2.61
CA VAL A 357 -31.00 14.19 2.84
C VAL A 357 -29.73 14.90 3.29
N LEU A 358 -29.36 15.99 2.61
CA LEU A 358 -28.19 16.79 2.94
C LEU A 358 -28.30 17.42 4.34
N GLU A 359 -29.48 17.90 4.70
CA GLU A 359 -29.76 18.42 6.04
C GLU A 359 -29.60 17.32 7.10
N ARG A 360 -30.18 16.14 6.86
CA ARG A 360 -30.13 14.99 7.77
C ARG A 360 -28.70 14.54 8.08
N PHE A 361 -27.83 14.47 7.07
CA PHE A 361 -26.46 13.95 7.21
C PHE A 361 -25.38 15.04 7.32
N SER A 362 -25.79 16.29 7.57
CA SER A 362 -24.88 17.44 7.66
C SER A 362 -23.78 17.27 8.71
N ARG A 363 -24.09 16.61 9.84
CA ARG A 363 -23.13 16.35 10.92
C ARG A 363 -22.06 15.35 10.50
N GLU A 364 -22.45 14.29 9.82
CA GLU A 364 -21.55 13.26 9.28
C GLU A 364 -20.64 13.86 8.21
N MET A 365 -21.20 14.69 7.32
CA MET A 365 -20.45 15.40 6.28
C MET A 365 -19.33 16.28 6.85
N ALA A 366 -19.58 16.96 7.97
CA ALA A 366 -18.54 17.76 8.65
C ALA A 366 -17.37 16.92 9.17
N GLY A 367 -17.53 15.60 9.29
CA GLY A 367 -16.49 14.66 9.73
C GLY A 367 -15.59 14.12 8.62
N PHE A 368 -15.94 14.29 7.34
CA PHE A 368 -15.27 13.62 6.22
C PHE A 368 -13.81 14.04 6.02
N ASP A 369 -13.45 15.26 6.40
CA ASP A 369 -12.06 15.76 6.30
C ASP A 369 -11.04 14.95 7.14
N ARG A 370 -11.51 14.05 8.01
CA ARG A 370 -10.65 13.17 8.82
C ARG A 370 -10.13 11.96 8.05
N PHE A 371 -10.73 11.61 6.92
CA PHE A 371 -10.29 10.47 6.12
C PHE A 371 -8.92 10.75 5.49
N LYS A 372 -8.07 9.71 5.47
CA LYS A 372 -6.69 9.80 4.98
C LYS A 372 -6.37 8.78 3.89
N ASP A 373 -7.25 7.79 3.68
CA ASP A 373 -7.07 6.80 2.64
C ASP A 373 -7.55 7.34 1.28
N TYR A 374 -6.89 6.88 0.23
CA TYR A 374 -7.17 7.31 -1.13
C TYR A 374 -8.63 7.14 -1.55
N ILE A 375 -9.26 6.01 -1.19
CA ILE A 375 -10.63 5.68 -1.59
C ILE A 375 -11.62 6.71 -1.04
N ASN A 376 -11.51 7.07 0.24
CA ASN A 376 -12.38 8.06 0.83
C ASN A 376 -12.07 9.48 0.35
N ILE A 377 -10.81 9.80 0.03
CA ILE A 377 -10.47 11.10 -0.58
C ILE A 377 -11.08 11.22 -1.99
N ASP A 378 -11.04 10.16 -2.81
CA ASP A 378 -11.76 10.09 -4.10
C ASP A 378 -13.27 10.25 -3.92
N ARG A 379 -13.87 9.57 -2.93
CA ARG A 379 -15.30 9.73 -2.62
C ARG A 379 -15.66 11.15 -2.18
N ILE A 380 -14.80 11.82 -1.40
CA ILE A 380 -14.99 13.23 -1.02
C ILE A 380 -14.95 14.13 -2.26
N TYR A 381 -14.00 13.90 -3.16
CA TYR A 381 -13.95 14.60 -4.45
C TYR A 381 -15.25 14.42 -5.23
N ARG A 382 -15.69 13.17 -5.43
CA ARG A 382 -16.94 12.85 -6.15
C ARG A 382 -18.16 13.50 -5.49
N LEU A 383 -18.25 13.43 -4.16
CA LEU A 383 -19.35 14.05 -3.42
C LEU A 383 -19.40 15.54 -3.67
N GLY A 384 -18.26 16.23 -3.54
CA GLY A 384 -18.18 17.66 -3.80
C GLY A 384 -18.52 18.01 -5.25
N TYR A 385 -18.12 17.19 -6.22
CA TYR A 385 -18.44 17.40 -7.63
C TYR A 385 -19.95 17.28 -7.87
N GLN A 386 -20.58 16.24 -7.32
CA GLN A 386 -22.03 16.06 -7.41
C GLN A 386 -22.80 17.18 -6.69
N LEU A 387 -22.31 17.65 -5.53
CA LEU A 387 -22.86 18.83 -4.86
C LEU A 387 -22.75 20.10 -5.73
N ALA A 388 -21.61 20.30 -6.39
CA ALA A 388 -21.41 21.44 -7.27
C ALA A 388 -22.46 21.47 -8.38
N VAL A 389 -22.63 20.35 -9.09
CA VAL A 389 -23.65 20.20 -10.14
C VAL A 389 -25.05 20.44 -9.57
N TYR A 390 -25.38 19.77 -8.47
CA TYR A 390 -26.70 19.86 -7.84
C TYR A 390 -27.10 21.29 -7.47
N TYR A 391 -26.19 22.05 -6.85
CA TYR A 391 -26.45 23.43 -6.47
C TYR A 391 -26.53 24.37 -7.68
N LEU A 392 -25.67 24.18 -8.69
CA LEU A 392 -25.68 25.01 -9.90
C LEU A 392 -26.97 24.87 -10.68
N GLU A 393 -27.44 23.64 -10.92
CA GLU A 393 -28.70 23.38 -11.66
C GLU A 393 -29.92 23.97 -10.95
N ARG A 394 -29.83 24.19 -9.64
CA ARG A 394 -30.88 24.77 -8.80
C ARG A 394 -30.72 26.27 -8.57
N GLY A 395 -29.81 26.94 -9.30
CA GLY A 395 -29.58 28.38 -9.20
C GLY A 395 -28.87 28.83 -7.92
N GLN A 396 -28.34 27.90 -7.11
CA GLN A 396 -27.59 28.19 -5.89
C GLN A 396 -26.10 28.38 -6.20
N ALA A 397 -25.81 29.36 -7.07
CA ALA A 397 -24.49 29.54 -7.69
C ALA A 397 -23.34 29.64 -6.69
N GLN A 398 -23.52 30.36 -5.58
CA GLN A 398 -22.48 30.53 -4.57
C GLN A 398 -22.06 29.21 -3.92
N LEU A 399 -23.04 28.35 -3.59
CA LEU A 399 -22.77 27.03 -3.01
C LEU A 399 -22.15 26.09 -4.04
N GLY A 400 -22.63 26.16 -5.29
CA GLY A 400 -22.07 25.42 -6.42
C GLY A 400 -20.59 25.74 -6.63
N VAL A 401 -20.25 27.02 -6.82
CA VAL A 401 -18.87 27.47 -7.04
C VAL A 401 -17.95 27.14 -5.85
N ASN A 402 -18.42 27.31 -4.61
CA ASN A 402 -17.64 26.90 -3.42
C ASN A 402 -17.31 25.39 -3.43
N SER A 403 -18.28 24.57 -3.85
CA SER A 403 -18.09 23.12 -3.97
C SER A 403 -17.05 22.79 -5.04
N ILE A 404 -17.07 23.47 -6.20
CA ILE A 404 -16.05 23.30 -7.26
C ILE A 404 -14.65 23.62 -6.73
N LEU A 405 -14.47 24.74 -6.03
CA LEU A 405 -13.16 25.14 -5.52
C LEU A 405 -12.60 24.17 -4.47
N GLN A 406 -13.48 23.58 -3.66
CA GLN A 406 -13.08 22.53 -2.73
C GLN A 406 -12.67 21.25 -3.47
N CYS A 407 -13.41 20.86 -4.52
CA CYS A 407 -13.06 19.71 -5.36
C CYS A 407 -11.74 19.89 -6.08
N LEU A 408 -11.50 21.07 -6.65
CA LEU A 408 -10.24 21.38 -7.32
C LEU A 408 -9.07 21.23 -6.34
N LYS A 409 -9.19 21.76 -5.12
CA LYS A 409 -8.19 21.59 -4.06
C LYS A 409 -7.92 20.11 -3.76
N THR A 410 -8.95 19.26 -3.72
CA THR A 410 -8.81 17.81 -3.51
C THR A 410 -8.15 17.13 -4.71
N ALA A 411 -8.54 17.48 -5.94
CA ALA A 411 -7.94 16.95 -7.17
C ALA A 411 -6.43 17.27 -7.27
N VAL A 412 -6.03 18.49 -6.88
CA VAL A 412 -4.61 18.87 -6.77
C VAL A 412 -3.86 17.99 -5.76
N LYS A 413 -4.48 17.67 -4.61
CA LYS A 413 -3.85 16.78 -3.61
C LYS A 413 -3.71 15.35 -4.12
N LEU A 414 -4.68 14.88 -4.91
CA LEU A 414 -4.65 13.55 -5.53
C LEU A 414 -3.72 13.47 -6.75
N ASN A 415 -3.18 14.61 -7.21
CA ASN A 415 -2.43 14.73 -8.46
C ASN A 415 -3.20 14.14 -9.67
N SER A 416 -4.52 14.31 -9.69
CA SER A 416 -5.39 13.76 -10.72
C SER A 416 -5.64 14.79 -11.81
N ALA A 417 -4.94 14.66 -12.94
CA ALA A 417 -5.09 15.57 -14.08
C ALA A 417 -6.53 15.63 -14.61
N ARG A 418 -7.18 14.47 -14.69
CA ARG A 418 -8.57 14.35 -15.13
C ARG A 418 -9.50 15.17 -14.24
N ASP A 419 -9.42 14.94 -12.94
CA ASP A 419 -10.32 15.57 -11.96
C ASP A 419 -10.11 17.09 -11.88
N MET A 420 -8.86 17.53 -12.05
CA MET A 420 -8.53 18.95 -12.16
C MET A 420 -9.19 19.58 -13.40
N ILE A 421 -9.10 18.93 -14.55
CA ILE A 421 -9.72 19.42 -15.80
C ILE A 421 -11.25 19.48 -15.65
N GLU A 422 -11.88 18.46 -15.06
CA GLU A 422 -13.33 18.43 -14.81
C GLU A 422 -13.77 19.61 -13.91
N CYS A 423 -13.02 19.91 -12.84
CA CYS A 423 -13.31 21.06 -11.98
C CYS A 423 -13.08 22.41 -12.67
N ILE A 424 -11.99 22.57 -13.43
CA ILE A 424 -11.70 23.81 -14.17
C ILE A 424 -12.80 24.04 -15.20
N ALA A 425 -13.18 23.03 -15.99
CA ALA A 425 -14.23 23.15 -16.98
C ALA A 425 -15.57 23.57 -16.33
N LEU A 426 -15.94 22.93 -15.21
CA LEU A 426 -17.18 23.27 -14.49
C LEU A 426 -17.13 24.68 -13.89
N PHE A 427 -15.97 25.13 -13.39
CA PHE A 427 -15.79 26.49 -12.89
C PHE A 427 -15.90 27.51 -14.02
N GLU A 428 -15.19 27.32 -15.13
CA GLU A 428 -15.16 28.27 -16.24
C GLU A 428 -16.55 28.42 -16.88
N ALA A 429 -17.33 27.34 -16.98
CA ALA A 429 -18.72 27.39 -17.42
C ALA A 429 -19.64 28.23 -16.52
N ASN A 430 -19.27 28.39 -15.23
CA ASN A 430 -20.06 29.11 -14.23
C ASN A 430 -19.35 30.37 -13.69
N ARG A 431 -18.24 30.78 -14.33
CA ARG A 431 -17.38 31.87 -13.85
C ARG A 431 -18.13 33.18 -13.63
N GLY A 432 -19.06 33.51 -14.53
CA GLY A 432 -19.87 34.72 -14.46
C GLY A 432 -20.77 34.80 -13.21
N GLN A 433 -21.00 33.69 -12.52
CA GLN A 433 -21.81 33.62 -11.30
C GLN A 433 -20.95 33.62 -10.02
N ALA A 434 -19.63 33.61 -10.14
CA ALA A 434 -18.71 33.59 -9.01
C ALA A 434 -18.52 34.97 -8.37
N THR A 435 -18.35 35.00 -7.05
CA THR A 435 -17.97 36.23 -6.32
C THR A 435 -16.50 36.59 -6.53
N GLY A 436 -16.14 37.85 -6.25
CA GLY A 436 -14.73 38.29 -6.28
C GLY A 436 -13.81 37.42 -5.40
N GLN A 437 -14.28 37.00 -4.22
CA GLN A 437 -13.52 36.12 -3.33
C GLN A 437 -13.30 34.73 -3.93
N GLN A 438 -14.32 34.17 -4.60
CA GLN A 438 -14.21 32.87 -5.29
C GLN A 438 -13.26 32.94 -6.49
N LEU A 439 -13.31 34.02 -7.27
CA LEU A 439 -12.41 34.26 -8.39
C LEU A 439 -10.95 34.37 -7.93
N GLN A 440 -10.71 35.04 -6.79
CA GLN A 440 -9.39 35.13 -6.19
C GLN A 440 -8.88 33.74 -5.76
N ARG A 441 -9.69 32.98 -5.00
CA ARG A 441 -9.33 31.64 -4.55
C ARG A 441 -9.07 30.68 -5.71
N TYR A 442 -9.84 30.79 -6.80
CA TYR A 442 -9.57 30.04 -8.03
C TYR A 442 -8.20 30.40 -8.62
N SER A 443 -7.91 31.69 -8.74
CA SER A 443 -6.62 32.18 -9.27
C SER A 443 -5.44 31.67 -8.45
N GLU A 444 -5.55 31.68 -7.12
CA GLU A 444 -4.53 31.13 -6.21
C GLU A 444 -4.29 29.62 -6.43
N LEU A 445 -5.38 28.84 -6.59
CA LEU A 445 -5.27 27.41 -6.87
C LEU A 445 -4.61 27.13 -8.21
N ILE A 446 -4.95 27.88 -9.26
CA ILE A 446 -4.37 27.72 -10.61
C ILE A 446 -2.90 28.14 -10.63
N GLN A 447 -2.53 29.27 -10.00
CA GLN A 447 -1.14 29.70 -9.89
C GLN A 447 -0.28 28.66 -9.15
N GLY A 448 -0.82 28.07 -8.09
CA GLY A 448 -0.16 26.99 -7.35
C GLY A 448 0.11 25.72 -8.19
N LEU A 449 -0.68 25.47 -9.24
CA LEU A 449 -0.44 24.37 -10.17
C LEU A 449 0.75 24.63 -11.10
N VAL A 450 0.90 25.87 -11.57
CA VAL A 450 2.01 26.26 -12.47
C VAL A 450 3.35 26.14 -11.74
N ALA A 451 3.47 26.68 -10.52
CA ALA A 451 4.71 26.64 -9.74
C ALA A 451 5.17 25.19 -9.37
N LYS A 452 4.22 24.26 -9.22
CA LYS A 452 4.54 22.83 -9.01
C LYS A 452 5.11 22.15 -10.25
N LYS A 453 4.75 22.61 -11.44
CA LYS A 453 5.28 22.05 -12.69
C LYS A 453 6.76 22.44 -12.87
N ASP A 454 7.09 23.70 -12.63
CA ASP A 454 8.45 24.22 -12.81
C ASP A 454 9.45 23.53 -11.86
N SER A 455 9.06 23.29 -10.61
CA SER A 455 9.87 22.55 -9.63
C SER A 455 10.03 21.05 -9.92
N ALA A 456 9.10 20.44 -10.65
CA ALA A 456 9.20 19.03 -11.08
C ALA A 456 10.07 18.86 -12.34
N GLU A 457 10.17 19.88 -13.19
CA GLU A 457 11.02 19.88 -14.38
C GLU A 457 12.50 20.14 -14.04
N GLU A 458 12.80 20.96 -13.03
CA GLU A 458 14.18 21.19 -12.55
C GLU A 458 14.84 19.95 -11.90
N GLY A 459 14.04 18.96 -11.46
CA GLY A 459 14.52 17.73 -10.81
C GLY A 459 14.79 16.55 -11.74
N ARG A 460 14.53 16.66 -13.06
CA ARG A 460 14.82 15.59 -14.02
C ARG A 460 16.23 15.78 -14.58
N PRO A 461 17.18 14.84 -14.37
CA PRO A 461 18.41 14.87 -15.14
C PRO A 461 18.05 14.72 -16.62
N LEU A 462 18.46 15.69 -17.43
CA LEU A 462 18.38 15.63 -18.89
C LEU A 462 19.07 14.34 -19.34
N SER A 463 18.29 13.30 -19.68
CA SER A 463 18.82 12.12 -20.34
C SER A 463 19.29 12.56 -21.73
N GLY A 464 20.61 12.66 -21.88
CA GLY A 464 21.26 13.01 -23.12
C GLY A 464 20.79 12.08 -24.25
N VAL A 465 20.23 12.71 -25.28
CA VAL A 465 20.13 12.13 -26.61
C VAL A 465 21.55 11.82 -27.05
N THR A 466 21.90 10.54 -27.12
CA THR A 466 23.02 10.09 -27.97
C THR A 466 22.41 9.46 -29.19
N GLU A 467 22.33 10.26 -30.26
CA GLU A 467 22.29 9.76 -31.63
C GLU A 467 23.46 8.79 -31.81
N ARG A 468 23.16 7.55 -32.23
CA ARG A 468 24.17 6.69 -32.84
C ARG A 468 23.94 6.69 -34.34
N SER A 469 24.81 7.41 -35.02
CA SER A 469 25.11 7.27 -36.44
C SER A 469 25.98 6.02 -36.65
N PHE A 470 25.52 5.16 -37.54
CA PHE A 470 26.13 3.95 -38.15
C PHE A 470 26.59 2.81 -37.25
#